data_AF-A0A0C3G023-F1
#
_entry.id   AF-A0A0C3G023-F1
#
_cell.length_a   1.000
_cell.length_b   1.000
_cell.length_c   1.000
_cell.angle_alpha   90.00
_cell.angle_beta   90.00
_cell.angle_gamma   90.00
#
_symmetry.space_group_name_H-M   'P 1'
#
loop_
_entity.id
_entity.type
_entity.pdbx_description
1 polymer ?
#
loop_
_entity_poly.entity_id
_entity_poly.type
_entity_poly.pdbx_seq_one_letter_code
_entity_poly.pdbx_strand_id
1 'polypeptide(L)' 'VYPNLFRMALDFLSIPATSTAVKHVFSQGRQLLSFTCNRLHPSSICALLCLGSWDRNDLILFEDVLAA' A
#
# COMPACT_ATOMS: atom_id res chain seq x y z
N VAL A 1 6.73 32.72 8.64
CA VAL A 1 6.73 31.34 8.09
C VAL A 1 6.88 30.38 9.27
N TYR A 2 5.98 29.40 9.42
CA TYR A 2 5.97 28.48 10.57
C TYR A 2 6.33 27.05 10.12
N PRO A 3 7.61 26.71 9.98
CA PRO A 3 8.04 25.42 9.42
C PRO A 3 7.59 24.21 10.27
N ASN A 4 7.56 24.37 11.60
CA ASN A 4 7.16 23.29 12.51
C ASN A 4 5.64 23.08 12.54
N LEU A 5 4.87 24.18 12.49
CA LEU A 5 3.41 24.12 12.39
C LEU A 5 2.98 23.46 11.07
N PHE A 6 3.66 23.79 9.98
CA PHE A 6 3.40 23.19 8.67
C PHE A 6 3.66 21.68 8.67
N ARG A 7 4.78 21.22 9.25
CA ARG A 7 5.06 19.77 9.40
C ARG A 7 3.99 19.07 10.22
N MET A 8 3.62 19.64 11.38
CA MET A 8 2.56 19.08 12.22
C MET A 8 1.22 18.99 11.47
N ALA A 9 0.86 20.01 10.70
CA ALA A 9 -0.37 19.99 9.89
C ALA A 9 -0.34 18.89 8.82
N LEU A 10 0.80 18.67 8.15
CA LEU A 10 0.97 17.57 7.20
C LEU A 10 0.79 16.22 7.88
N ASP A 11 1.40 16.02 9.05
CA ASP A 11 1.28 14.77 9.80
C ASP A 11 -0.18 14.47 10.15
N PHE A 12 -0.92 15.45 10.70
CA PHE A 12 -2.34 15.27 11.04
C PHE A 12 -3.23 15.05 9.82
N LEU A 13 -3.01 15.78 8.73
CA LEU A 13 -3.83 15.69 7.53
C LEU A 13 -3.54 14.43 6.69
N SER A 14 -2.37 13.81 6.88
CA SER A 14 -2.02 12.54 6.22
C SER A 14 -2.77 11.34 6.79
N ILE A 15 -3.30 11.45 8.01
CA ILE A 15 -4.04 10.36 8.65
C ILE A 15 -5.40 10.22 7.95
N PRO A 16 -5.69 9.08 7.32
CA PRO A 16 -6.99 8.86 6.71
C PRO A 16 -8.07 8.87 7.80
N ALA A 17 -9.14 9.66 7.61
CA ALA A 17 -10.24 9.78 8.57
C ALA A 17 -11.01 8.45 8.80
N THR A 18 -10.78 7.44 7.95
CA THR A 18 -11.49 6.17 8.01
C THR A 18 -10.56 4.99 7.78
N SER A 19 -10.87 3.85 8.41
CA SER A 19 -10.16 2.57 8.20
C SER A 19 -10.52 1.88 6.88
N THR A 20 -11.19 2.59 5.96
CA THR A 20 -11.63 2.07 4.66
C THR A 20 -10.45 1.67 3.78
N ALA A 21 -9.34 2.41 3.82
CA ALA A 21 -8.11 2.09 3.08
C ALA A 21 -7.58 0.68 3.45
N VAL A 22 -7.50 0.38 4.74
CA VAL A 22 -7.04 -0.94 5.23
C VAL A 22 -8.03 -2.05 4.88
N LYS A 23 -9.33 -1.79 5.03
CA LYS A 23 -10.38 -2.77 4.63
C LYS A 23 -10.38 -3.05 3.14
N HIS A 24 -10.12 -2.04 2.31
CA HIS A 24 -10.04 -2.18 0.87
C HIS A 24 -8.85 -3.05 0.47
N VAL A 25 -7.68 -2.83 1.07
CA VAL A 25 -6.49 -3.69 0.88
C VAL A 25 -6.79 -5.15 1.26
N PHE A 26 -7.46 -5.40 2.40
CA PHE A 26 -7.84 -6.77 2.78
C PHE A 26 -8.89 -7.39 1.85
N SER A 27 -9.86 -6.60 1.37
CA SER A 27 -10.86 -7.07 0.40
C SER A 27 -10.20 -7.46 -0.92
N GLN A 28 -9.27 -6.65 -1.42
CA GLN A 28 -8.49 -6.96 -2.62
C GLN A 28 -7.55 -8.14 -2.40
N GLY A 29 -6.95 -8.23 -1.22
CA GLY A 29 -6.09 -9.33 -0.81
C GLY A 29 -6.79 -10.67 -0.66
N ARG A 30 -8.14 -10.74 -0.58
CA ARG A 30 -8.87 -12.02 -0.53
C ARG A 30 -8.60 -12.93 -1.72
N GLN A 31 -8.37 -12.37 -2.92
CA GLN A 31 -8.03 -13.19 -4.09
C GLN A 31 -6.64 -13.84 -3.95
N LEU A 32 -5.67 -13.09 -3.40
CA LEU A 32 -4.34 -13.62 -3.05
C LEU A 32 -4.42 -14.64 -1.90
N LEU A 33 -5.23 -14.35 -0.87
CA LEU A 33 -5.27 -15.14 0.35
C LEU A 33 -6.12 -16.42 0.23
N SER A 34 -7.11 -16.47 -0.66
CA SER A 34 -8.15 -17.51 -0.59
C SER A 34 -8.50 -18.18 -1.92
N PHE A 35 -7.92 -17.80 -3.07
CA PHE A 35 -8.30 -18.42 -4.34
C PHE A 35 -7.13 -18.86 -5.23
N THR A 36 -6.05 -18.07 -5.30
CA THR A 36 -4.97 -18.35 -6.27
C THR A 36 -3.67 -18.84 -5.62
N CYS A 37 -3.45 -18.59 -4.33
CA CYS A 37 -2.14 -18.77 -3.70
C CYS A 37 -2.19 -19.51 -2.35
N ASN A 38 -2.65 -20.76 -2.34
CA ASN A 38 -2.72 -21.63 -1.14
C ASN A 38 -1.35 -21.98 -0.49
N ARG A 39 -0.25 -21.37 -0.95
CA ARG A 39 1.14 -21.66 -0.54
C ARG A 39 2.04 -20.41 -0.38
N LEU A 40 1.51 -19.19 -0.53
CA LEU A 40 2.35 -18.00 -0.34
C LEU A 40 2.59 -17.74 1.14
N HIS A 41 3.84 -17.45 1.48
CA HIS A 41 4.20 -17.01 2.83
C HIS A 41 3.55 -15.63 3.10
N PRO A 42 3.15 -15.33 4.34
CA PRO A 42 2.57 -14.04 4.69
C PRO A 42 3.40 -12.83 4.25
N SER A 43 4.73 -12.93 4.27
CA SER A 43 5.62 -11.87 3.77
C SER A 43 5.46 -11.59 2.28
N SER A 44 5.30 -12.64 1.46
CA SER A 44 5.07 -12.52 0.02
C SER A 44 3.70 -11.90 -0.27
N ILE A 45 2.68 -12.23 0.53
CA ILE A 45 1.35 -11.63 0.41
C ILE A 45 1.42 -10.13 0.72
N CYS A 46 2.11 -9.74 1.79
CA CYS A 46 2.33 -8.32 2.11
C CYS A 46 3.09 -7.59 0.99
N ALA A 47 4.17 -8.18 0.47
CA ALA A 47 4.94 -7.59 -0.62
C ALA A 47 4.10 -7.37 -1.89
N LEU A 48 3.26 -8.35 -2.26
CA LEU A 48 2.36 -8.24 -3.40
C LEU A 48 1.27 -7.18 -3.20
N LEU A 49 0.73 -7.06 -1.98
CA LEU A 49 -0.24 -6.01 -1.65
C LEU A 49 0.39 -4.61 -1.71
N CYS A 50 1.62 -4.46 -1.20
CA CYS A 50 2.38 -3.21 -1.31
C CYS A 50 2.66 -2.87 -2.78
N LEU A 51 3.15 -3.83 -3.56
CA LEU A 51 3.45 -3.65 -4.98
C LEU A 51 2.22 -3.20 -5.76
N GLY A 52 1.07 -3.88 -5.58
CA GLY A 52 -0.18 -3.48 -6.20
C GLY A 52 -0.70 -2.10 -5.72
N SER A 53 -0.35 -1.68 -4.50
CA SER A 53 -0.67 -0.32 -4.03
C SER A 53 0.24 0.74 -4.66
N TRP A 54 1.50 0.44 -4.87
CA TRP A 54 2.46 1.37 -5.49
C TRP A 54 2.17 1.56 -6.97
N ASP A 55 1.85 0.49 -7.69
CA ASP A 55 1.40 0.52 -9.09
C ASP A 55 0.20 1.47 -9.27
N ARG A 56 -0.82 1.36 -8.41
CA ARG A 56 -2.01 2.23 -8.45
C ARG A 56 -1.75 3.71 -8.15
N ASN A 57 -0.65 4.01 -7.48
CA ASN A 57 -0.26 5.38 -7.14
C ASN A 57 0.82 5.90 -8.10
N ASP A 58 1.09 5.19 -9.21
CA ASP A 58 2.13 5.50 -10.19
C ASP A 58 3.52 5.66 -9.54
N LEU A 59 3.77 4.91 -8.46
CA LEU A 59 5.03 4.93 -7.71
C LEU A 59 6.05 3.91 -8.24
N ILE A 60 5.67 3.10 -9.24
CA ILE A 60 6.52 2.10 -9.87
C ILE A 60 6.77 2.54 -11.31
N LEU A 61 8.03 2.66 -11.70
CA LEU A 61 8.41 2.73 -13.10
C LEU A 61 8.66 1.32 -13.63
N PHE A 62 8.41 1.11 -14.92
CA PHE A 62 8.66 -0.18 -15.56
C PHE A 62 10.12 -0.66 -15.38
N GLU A 63 11.06 0.29 -15.32
CA GLU A 63 12.48 0.03 -15.04
C GLU A 63 12.71 -0.61 -13.66
N ASP A 64 11.93 -0.21 -12.64
CA ASP A 64 12.05 -0.76 -11.28
C ASP A 64 11.64 -2.23 -11.23
N VAL A 65 10.72 -2.65 -12.11
CA VAL A 65 10.25 -4.04 -12.24
C VAL A 65 11.27 -4.90 -13.00
N LEU A 66 11.95 -4.32 -14.00
CA LEU A 66 12.98 -5.02 -14.76
C LEU A 66 14.28 -5.24 -13.96
N ALA A 67 14.54 -4.38 -12.98
CA ALA A 67 15.74 -4.45 -12.14
C ALA A 67 15.64 -5.45 -10.96
N ALA A 68 14.44 -5.99 -10.68
CA ALA A 68 14.15 -6.87 -9.55
C ALA A 68 14.23 -8.36 -9.91
#